data_AF-A0A197K4I2-F1
#
_entry.id   AF-A0A197K4I2-F1
#
_cell.length_a   1.000
_cell.length_b   1.000
_cell.length_c   1.000
_cell.angle_alpha   90.00
_cell.angle_beta   90.00
_cell.angle_gamma   90.00
#
_symmetry.space_group_name_H-M   'P 1'
#
loop_
_entity.id
_entity.type
_entity.pdbx_description
1 polymer ?
#
loop_
_entity_poly.entity_id
_entity_poly.type
_entity_poly.pdbx_seq_one_letter_code
_entity_poly.pdbx_strand_id
1 'polypeptide(L)'
;MRPSIQRNGARPSLSVLILALLCGLSLATTVLSLSSTPTTPYAPLSVNNLTKRYPQDVPNTANPPYTCITIGECQACSALQVKTEESCKDTHNRQRIECKYDDPKNDEDEELKIRLPTYHSCLRVKAVEARRFAHFLSSNVFLALFSGILMMWRKRKLAAAQYRRMARRIGIA
;
A
#
# COMPACT_ATOMS: atom_id res chain seq x y z
N MET A 1 -8.96 33.54 59.49
CA MET A 1 -9.60 32.75 58.41
C MET A 1 -8.50 32.18 57.52
N ARG A 2 -8.33 30.84 57.48
CA ARG A 2 -7.35 30.16 56.61
C ARG A 2 -7.99 29.84 55.26
N PRO A 3 -7.34 30.12 54.11
CA PRO A 3 -7.85 29.70 52.82
C PRO A 3 -7.55 28.21 52.62
N SER A 4 -8.60 27.43 52.43
CA SER A 4 -8.54 26.01 52.05
C SER A 4 -8.02 25.88 50.62
N ILE A 5 -6.82 25.33 50.47
CA ILE A 5 -6.20 25.00 49.18
C ILE A 5 -6.93 23.78 48.61
N GLN A 6 -7.91 24.01 47.74
CA GLN A 6 -8.53 22.96 46.94
C GLN A 6 -7.54 22.51 45.85
N ARG A 7 -6.90 21.36 46.06
CA ARG A 7 -6.19 20.62 45.00
C ARG A 7 -7.23 20.05 44.03
N ASN A 8 -7.57 20.82 43.00
CA ASN A 8 -8.28 20.30 41.84
C ASN A 8 -7.32 19.42 41.03
N GLY A 9 -7.22 18.15 41.42
CA GLY A 9 -6.62 17.11 40.61
C GLY A 9 -7.36 17.05 39.28
N ALA A 10 -6.70 17.50 38.21
CA ALA A 10 -7.24 17.47 36.87
C ALA A 10 -7.43 16.02 36.43
N ARG A 11 -8.62 15.47 36.69
CA ARG A 11 -9.03 14.19 36.12
C ARG A 11 -9.01 14.35 34.59
N PRO A 12 -8.32 13.48 33.83
CA PRO A 12 -8.39 13.52 32.38
C PRO A 12 -9.88 13.41 32.01
N SER A 13 -10.35 14.28 31.11
CA SER A 13 -11.73 14.19 30.65
C SER A 13 -11.92 12.82 30.00
N LEU A 14 -13.07 12.18 30.22
CA LEU A 14 -13.41 10.87 29.68
C LEU A 14 -13.07 10.75 28.17
N SER A 15 -13.25 11.85 27.44
CA SER A 15 -12.89 12.02 26.03
C SER A 15 -11.40 11.84 25.71
N VAL A 16 -10.48 12.22 26.61
CA VAL A 16 -9.02 12.00 26.42
C VAL A 16 -8.65 10.53 26.64
N LEU A 17 -9.30 9.86 27.59
CA LEU A 17 -9.12 8.42 27.81
C LEU A 17 -9.66 7.60 26.63
N ILE A 18 -10.82 7.97 26.10
CA ILE A 18 -11.42 7.33 24.91
C ILE A 18 -10.52 7.55 23.68
N LEU A 19 -9.98 8.76 23.48
CA LEU A 19 -9.03 9.02 22.39
C LEU A 19 -7.74 8.20 22.53
N ALA A 20 -7.20 8.08 23.75
CA ALA A 20 -5.99 7.31 24.01
C ALA A 20 -6.21 5.80 23.78
N LEU A 21 -7.37 5.27 24.18
CA LEU A 21 -7.77 3.89 23.91
C LEU A 21 -7.95 3.63 22.41
N LEU A 22 -8.61 4.53 21.68
CA LEU A 22 -8.80 4.42 20.23
C LEU A 22 -7.47 4.52 19.46
N CYS A 23 -6.54 5.37 19.92
CA CYS A 23 -5.16 5.42 19.40
C CYS A 23 -4.38 4.13 19.71
N GLY A 24 -4.50 3.58 20.92
CA GLY A 24 -3.84 2.32 21.29
C GLY A 24 -4.34 1.13 20.46
N LEU A 25 -5.66 1.04 20.24
CA LEU A 25 -6.28 -0.01 19.43
C LEU A 25 -5.91 0.09 17.94
N SER A 26 -5.66 1.29 17.40
CA SER A 26 -5.20 1.46 16.02
C SER A 26 -3.70 1.18 15.84
N LEU A 27 -2.89 1.37 16.88
CA LEU A 27 -1.48 0.96 16.88
C LEU A 27 -1.35 -0.57 16.96
N ALA A 28 -2.19 -1.25 17.75
CA ALA A 28 -2.11 -2.72 17.90
C ALA A 28 -2.44 -3.48 16.60
N THR A 29 -3.31 -2.96 15.73
CA THR A 29 -3.63 -3.60 14.44
C THR A 29 -2.57 -3.38 13.36
N THR A 30 -1.71 -2.37 13.49
CA THR A 30 -0.65 -2.08 12.51
C THR A 30 0.63 -2.90 12.74
N VAL A 31 0.92 -3.32 13.98
CA VAL A 31 2.14 -4.10 14.28
C VAL A 31 2.12 -5.51 13.67
N LEU A 32 0.93 -6.10 13.48
CA LEU A 32 0.77 -7.41 12.83
C LEU A 32 0.96 -7.37 11.31
N SER A 33 1.15 -6.20 10.70
CA SER A 33 1.34 -6.05 9.24
C SER A 33 2.79 -5.71 8.84
N LEU A 34 3.72 -5.56 9.79
CA LEU A 34 5.13 -5.26 9.52
C LEU A 34 5.96 -6.55 9.39
N SER A 35 5.62 -7.41 8.43
CA SER A 35 6.50 -8.50 8.01
C SER A 35 6.30 -8.82 6.54
N SER A 36 6.79 -7.92 5.68
CA SER A 36 7.34 -8.25 4.35
C SER A 36 7.64 -6.95 3.59
N THR A 37 8.74 -6.30 3.94
CA THR A 37 9.43 -5.38 3.02
C THR A 37 10.49 -6.16 2.26
N PRO A 38 10.26 -6.56 1.00
CA PRO A 38 11.36 -6.62 0.05
C PRO A 38 11.62 -5.19 -0.43
N THR A 39 12.72 -4.61 0.03
CA THR A 39 13.29 -3.37 -0.46
C THR A 39 13.77 -3.62 -1.89
N THR A 40 12.95 -3.36 -2.90
CA THR A 40 13.44 -3.25 -4.27
C THR A 40 13.66 -1.76 -4.59
N PRO A 41 14.88 -1.36 -4.97
CA PRO A 41 15.17 0.02 -5.32
C PRO A 41 14.32 0.45 -6.51
N TYR A 42 13.84 1.69 -6.46
CA TYR A 42 13.24 2.39 -7.59
C TYR A 42 14.24 2.42 -8.76
N ALA A 43 14.14 1.47 -9.66
CA ALA A 43 14.66 1.62 -11.01
C ALA A 43 13.56 2.28 -11.87
N PRO A 44 13.87 3.38 -12.57
CA PRO A 44 12.96 3.91 -13.58
C PRO A 44 12.72 2.85 -14.66
N LEU A 45 11.45 2.72 -15.08
CA LEU A 45 11.05 1.89 -16.22
C LEU A 45 11.77 2.40 -17.48
N SER A 46 12.89 1.76 -17.82
CA SER A 46 13.36 1.71 -19.20
C SER A 46 12.51 0.64 -19.89
N VAL A 47 11.70 1.07 -20.87
CA VAL A 47 10.78 0.26 -21.68
C VAL A 47 11.54 -0.60 -22.71
N ASN A 48 12.87 -0.69 -22.63
CA ASN A 48 13.67 -1.39 -23.61
C ASN A 48 14.46 -2.49 -22.89
N ASN A 49 14.17 -3.75 -23.24
CA ASN A 49 14.75 -5.00 -22.72
C ASN A 49 14.00 -5.66 -21.55
N LEU A 50 12.73 -6.00 -21.79
CA LEU A 50 12.14 -7.17 -21.15
C LEU A 50 12.75 -8.43 -21.80
N THR A 51 14.00 -8.73 -21.47
CA THR A 51 14.66 -9.97 -21.90
C THR A 51 13.96 -11.14 -21.23
N LYS A 52 13.07 -11.79 -21.99
CA LYS A 52 12.43 -13.07 -21.65
C LYS A 52 13.49 -14.04 -21.12
N ARG A 53 13.42 -14.43 -19.84
CA ARG A 53 13.80 -15.80 -19.47
C ARG A 53 12.59 -16.67 -19.79
N TYR A 54 12.64 -17.29 -20.96
CA TYR A 54 11.66 -18.28 -21.39
C TYR A 54 12.11 -19.66 -20.85
N PRO A 55 11.19 -20.54 -20.40
CA PRO A 55 11.54 -21.91 -20.04
C PRO A 55 12.19 -22.63 -21.23
N GLN A 56 13.20 -23.40 -20.88
CA GLN A 56 14.34 -23.76 -21.71
C GLN A 56 14.10 -25.05 -22.49
N ASP A 57 13.14 -25.05 -23.42
CA ASP A 57 12.90 -26.19 -24.33
C ASP A 57 12.91 -25.82 -25.82
N VAL A 58 13.23 -24.56 -26.16
CA VAL A 58 13.41 -24.12 -27.55
C VAL A 58 14.91 -23.96 -27.80
N PRO A 59 15.50 -24.60 -28.82
CA PRO A 59 16.93 -24.49 -29.12
C PRO A 59 17.33 -23.02 -29.22
N ASN A 60 18.53 -22.69 -28.72
CA ASN A 60 19.15 -21.37 -28.64
C ASN A 60 19.28 -20.66 -30.00
N THR A 61 18.16 -20.30 -30.63
CA THR A 61 18.11 -19.31 -31.70
C THR A 61 17.89 -17.97 -31.03
N ALA A 62 18.77 -17.01 -31.32
CA ALA A 62 18.87 -15.72 -30.63
C ALA A 62 17.57 -14.88 -30.60
N ASN A 63 16.54 -15.28 -31.35
CA ASN A 63 15.19 -14.74 -31.25
C ASN A 63 14.16 -15.88 -31.43
N PRO A 64 13.14 -15.99 -30.55
CA PRO A 64 12.00 -16.85 -30.82
C PRO A 64 11.29 -16.37 -32.11
N PRO A 65 10.77 -17.26 -32.97
CA PRO A 65 10.10 -16.89 -34.23
C PRO A 65 8.67 -16.35 -34.00
N TYR A 66 8.45 -15.68 -32.87
CA TYR A 66 7.15 -15.15 -32.47
C TYR A 66 7.32 -13.89 -31.63
N THR A 67 6.49 -12.90 -31.92
CA THR A 67 6.37 -11.66 -31.15
C THR A 67 5.19 -11.73 -30.21
N CYS A 68 5.31 -11.11 -29.03
CA CYS A 68 4.25 -11.09 -28.02
C CYS A 68 3.91 -9.67 -27.63
N ILE A 69 2.62 -9.37 -27.57
CA ILE A 69 2.07 -8.10 -27.09
C ILE A 69 1.29 -8.31 -25.79
N THR A 70 1.37 -7.33 -24.90
CA THR A 70 0.61 -7.33 -23.64
C THR A 70 -0.80 -6.83 -23.89
N ILE A 71 -1.81 -7.61 -23.49
CA ILE A 71 -3.23 -7.24 -23.66
C ILE A 71 -3.93 -6.97 -22.33
N GLY A 72 -3.50 -7.63 -21.26
CA GLY A 72 -4.12 -7.51 -19.94
C GLY A 72 -3.31 -6.70 -18.94
N GLU A 73 -3.92 -6.40 -17.80
CA GLU A 73 -3.21 -5.90 -16.62
C GLU A 73 -2.46 -7.04 -15.91
N CYS A 74 -1.41 -6.68 -15.17
CA CYS A 74 -0.74 -7.59 -14.26
C CYS A 74 -1.63 -7.89 -13.05
N GLN A 75 -1.84 -9.18 -12.76
CA GLN A 75 -2.70 -9.66 -11.68
C GLN A 75 -1.93 -10.60 -10.76
N ALA A 76 -2.29 -10.61 -9.48
CA ALA A 76 -1.72 -11.54 -8.52
C ALA A 76 -2.19 -12.96 -8.81
N CYS A 77 -1.28 -13.94 -8.75
CA CYS A 77 -1.61 -15.34 -8.94
C CYS A 77 -2.31 -15.90 -7.69
N SER A 78 -3.21 -16.87 -7.88
CA SER A 78 -3.76 -17.64 -6.77
C SER A 78 -2.72 -18.62 -6.20
N ALA A 79 -2.92 -19.08 -4.97
CA ALA A 79 -2.01 -20.03 -4.32
C ALA A 79 -1.83 -21.35 -5.09
N LEU A 80 -2.84 -21.75 -5.88
CA LEU A 80 -2.76 -22.91 -6.77
C LEU A 80 -1.94 -22.59 -8.02
N GLN A 81 -2.18 -21.44 -8.64
CA GLN A 81 -1.48 -21.00 -9.86
C GLN A 81 0.01 -20.82 -9.64
N VAL A 82 0.44 -20.36 -8.46
CA VAL A 82 1.86 -20.26 -8.10
C VAL A 82 2.57 -21.63 -8.19
N LYS A 83 1.85 -22.73 -7.93
CA LYS A 83 2.41 -24.08 -7.99
C LYS A 83 2.32 -24.70 -9.39
N THR A 84 1.28 -24.38 -10.15
CA THR A 84 0.97 -25.05 -11.42
C THR A 84 1.47 -24.28 -12.65
N GLU A 85 1.48 -22.95 -12.62
CA GLU A 85 1.80 -22.12 -13.78
C GLU A 85 3.22 -21.55 -13.71
N GLU A 86 3.99 -21.74 -14.78
CA GLU A 86 5.36 -21.23 -14.88
C GLU A 86 5.41 -19.69 -14.74
N SER A 87 4.42 -19.00 -15.33
CA SER A 87 4.35 -17.53 -15.30
C SER A 87 4.24 -16.93 -13.89
N CYS A 88 3.86 -17.72 -12.90
CA CYS A 88 3.67 -17.29 -11.53
C CYS A 88 4.84 -17.63 -10.60
N LYS A 89 5.81 -18.46 -11.01
CA LYS A 89 6.85 -18.99 -10.12
C LYS A 89 7.80 -17.92 -9.58
N ASP A 90 8.20 -16.98 -10.44
CA ASP A 90 9.21 -15.99 -10.08
C ASP A 90 8.63 -14.83 -9.27
N THR A 91 7.57 -14.20 -9.79
CA THR A 91 7.04 -12.94 -9.24
C THR A 91 5.72 -13.08 -8.51
N HIS A 92 5.09 -14.26 -8.53
CA HIS A 92 3.74 -14.51 -8.01
C HIS A 92 2.66 -13.62 -8.64
N ASN A 93 2.96 -12.97 -9.76
CA ASN A 93 2.03 -12.18 -10.54
C ASN A 93 2.17 -12.52 -12.02
N ARG A 94 1.04 -12.55 -12.73
CA ARG A 94 0.98 -12.87 -14.15
C ARG A 94 0.26 -11.80 -14.93
N GLN A 95 0.60 -11.66 -16.21
CA GLN A 95 -0.03 -10.73 -17.12
C GLN A 95 -0.36 -11.43 -18.44
N ARG A 96 -1.59 -11.19 -18.92
CA ARG A 96 -2.08 -11.77 -20.18
C ARG A 96 -1.35 -11.16 -21.37
N ILE A 97 -0.81 -12.04 -22.21
CA ILE A 97 -0.15 -11.71 -23.47
C ILE A 97 -0.85 -12.43 -24.62
N GLU A 98 -0.69 -11.86 -25.80
CA GLU A 98 -1.02 -12.51 -27.06
C GLU A 98 0.24 -12.54 -27.90
N CYS A 99 0.60 -13.73 -28.35
CA CYS A 99 1.76 -13.93 -29.19
C CYS A 99 1.31 -14.33 -30.58
N LYS A 100 2.09 -13.93 -31.59
CA LYS A 100 1.90 -14.25 -33.00
C LYS A 100 3.23 -14.69 -33.59
N TYR A 101 3.19 -15.68 -34.49
CA TYR A 101 4.40 -16.05 -35.21
C TYR A 101 4.80 -14.95 -36.19
N ASP A 102 6.10 -14.80 -36.41
CA ASP A 102 6.60 -13.84 -37.40
C ASP A 102 6.32 -14.31 -38.84
N ASP A 103 6.22 -15.63 -39.03
CA ASP A 103 5.81 -16.25 -40.29
C ASP A 103 4.27 -16.38 -40.35
N PRO A 104 3.59 -15.74 -41.33
CA PRO A 104 2.13 -15.75 -41.43
C PRO A 104 1.56 -17.16 -41.67
N LYS A 105 2.34 -18.04 -42.32
CA LYS A 105 1.95 -19.45 -42.53
C LYS A 105 1.80 -20.23 -41.22
N ASN A 106 2.60 -19.89 -40.21
CA ASN A 106 2.54 -20.53 -38.89
C ASN A 106 1.47 -19.88 -38.00
N ASP A 107 1.10 -18.63 -38.28
CA ASP A 107 0.05 -17.91 -37.53
C ASP A 107 -1.37 -18.41 -37.90
N GLU A 108 -1.56 -18.90 -39.13
CA GLU A 108 -2.81 -19.51 -39.61
C GLU A 108 -3.03 -20.95 -39.10
N ASP A 109 -1.99 -21.59 -38.58
CA ASP A 109 -2.06 -22.93 -38.02
C ASP A 109 -2.54 -22.89 -36.55
N GLU A 110 -3.79 -23.29 -36.33
CA GLU A 110 -4.41 -23.32 -35.00
C GLU A 110 -3.68 -24.26 -34.02
N GLU A 111 -3.05 -25.35 -34.49
CA GLU A 111 -2.29 -26.25 -33.60
C GLU A 111 -1.02 -25.56 -33.09
N LEU A 112 -0.32 -24.84 -33.97
CA LEU A 112 0.86 -24.07 -33.60
C LEU A 112 0.51 -22.91 -32.66
N LYS A 113 -0.65 -22.28 -32.87
CA LYS A 113 -1.15 -21.17 -32.04
C LYS A 113 -1.48 -21.57 -30.60
N ILE A 114 -1.97 -22.80 -30.38
CA ILE A 114 -2.25 -23.34 -29.03
C ILE A 114 -0.97 -23.47 -28.19
N ARG A 115 0.21 -23.61 -28.83
CA ARG A 115 1.49 -23.77 -28.12
C ARG A 115 2.07 -22.44 -27.60
N LEU A 116 1.50 -21.29 -27.97
CA LEU A 116 2.05 -20.00 -27.56
C LEU A 116 1.66 -19.67 -26.12
N PRO A 117 2.58 -19.06 -25.36
CA PRO A 117 2.31 -18.68 -23.99
C PRO A 117 1.21 -17.61 -23.96
N THR A 118 0.17 -17.84 -23.17
CA THR A 118 -0.90 -16.87 -22.95
C THR A 118 -0.61 -15.91 -21.78
N TYR A 119 0.35 -16.25 -20.92
CA TYR A 119 0.71 -15.49 -19.73
C TYR A 119 2.22 -15.38 -19.56
N HIS A 120 2.68 -14.27 -18.99
CA HIS A 120 4.06 -14.09 -18.54
C HIS A 120 4.10 -13.47 -17.14
N SER A 121 5.25 -13.62 -16.47
CA SER A 121 5.50 -13.03 -15.16
C SER A 121 5.61 -11.51 -15.22
N CYS A 122 4.98 -10.81 -14.29
CA CYS A 122 5.05 -9.36 -14.18
C CYS A 122 5.42 -8.92 -12.76
N LEU A 123 6.00 -7.72 -12.61
CA LEU A 123 6.51 -7.24 -11.33
C LEU A 123 5.48 -6.45 -10.51
N ARG A 124 4.58 -5.72 -11.17
CA ARG A 124 3.74 -4.69 -10.53
C ARG A 124 2.26 -4.87 -10.84
N VAL A 125 1.48 -5.08 -9.79
CA VAL A 125 0.01 -5.17 -9.85
C VAL A 125 -0.56 -3.82 -9.42
N LYS A 126 -1.17 -3.08 -10.35
CA LYS A 126 -1.72 -1.73 -10.10
C LYS A 126 -2.66 -1.69 -8.90
N ALA A 127 -3.52 -2.71 -8.76
CA ALA A 127 -4.47 -2.80 -7.66
C ALA A 127 -3.79 -2.95 -6.29
N VAL A 128 -2.69 -3.71 -6.21
CA VAL A 128 -1.95 -3.92 -4.96
C VAL A 128 -1.21 -2.63 -4.57
N GLU A 129 -0.61 -1.95 -5.53
CA GLU A 129 0.09 -0.68 -5.30
C GLU A 129 -0.86 0.43 -4.84
N ALA A 130 -2.03 0.54 -5.47
CA ALA A 130 -3.05 1.51 -5.08
C ALA A 130 -3.48 1.33 -3.61
N ARG A 131 -3.65 0.08 -3.17
CA ARG A 131 -3.99 -0.22 -1.76
C ARG A 131 -2.87 0.17 -0.80
N ARG A 132 -1.60 -0.10 -1.14
CA ARG A 132 -0.44 0.30 -0.32
C ARG A 132 -0.32 1.82 -0.24
N PHE A 133 -0.52 2.51 -1.36
CA PHE A 133 -0.51 3.96 -1.41
C PHE A 133 -1.63 4.56 -0.55
N ALA A 134 -2.85 4.03 -0.66
CA ALA A 134 -3.98 4.46 0.15
C ALA A 134 -3.71 4.31 1.66
N HIS A 135 -3.07 3.22 2.06
CA HIS A 135 -2.69 3.00 3.46
C HIS A 135 -1.65 4.01 3.97
N PHE A 136 -0.65 4.32 3.15
CA PHE A 136 0.34 5.34 3.50
C PHE A 136 -0.30 6.73 3.62
N LEU A 137 -1.14 7.10 2.66
CA LEU A 137 -1.85 8.37 2.66
C LEU A 137 -2.77 8.50 3.87
N SER A 138 -3.56 7.46 4.17
CA SER A 138 -4.47 7.47 5.33
C SER A 138 -3.74 7.63 6.65
N SER A 139 -2.58 6.97 6.81
CA SER A 139 -1.75 7.08 8.02
C SER A 139 -1.23 8.50 8.25
N ASN A 140 -0.75 9.17 7.20
CA ASN A 140 -0.26 10.55 7.29
C ASN A 140 -1.38 11.55 7.57
N VAL A 141 -2.53 11.41 6.89
CA VAL A 141 -3.70 12.25 7.12
C VAL A 141 -4.20 12.09 8.55
N PHE A 142 -4.24 10.87 9.07
CA PHE A 142 -4.62 10.59 10.46
C PHE A 142 -3.69 11.29 11.47
N LEU A 143 -2.37 11.17 11.29
CA LEU A 143 -1.39 11.84 12.15
C LEU A 143 -1.52 13.37 12.12
N ALA A 144 -1.74 13.95 10.93
CA ALA A 144 -1.94 15.39 10.77
C ALA A 144 -3.21 15.87 11.50
N LEU A 145 -4.33 15.15 11.35
CA LEU A 145 -5.58 15.46 12.05
C LEU A 145 -5.42 15.32 13.55
N PHE A 146 -4.80 14.25 14.03
CA PHE A 146 -4.56 14.02 15.45
C PHE A 146 -3.71 15.13 16.07
N SER A 147 -2.62 15.51 15.41
CA SER A 147 -1.79 16.64 15.82
C SER A 147 -2.57 17.96 15.87
N GLY A 148 -3.39 18.22 14.85
CA GLY A 148 -4.26 19.40 14.79
C GLY A 148 -5.28 19.45 15.93
N ILE A 149 -5.91 18.31 16.25
CA ILE A 149 -6.86 18.17 17.36
C ILE A 149 -6.16 18.44 18.70
N LEU A 150 -4.97 17.87 18.93
CA LEU A 150 -4.19 18.11 20.14
C LEU A 150 -3.81 19.59 20.28
N MET A 151 -3.39 20.24 19.20
CA MET A 151 -3.10 21.68 19.22
C MET A 151 -4.34 22.51 19.55
N MET A 152 -5.50 22.22 18.93
CA MET A 152 -6.76 22.90 19.24
C MET A 152 -7.18 22.70 20.70
N TRP A 153 -7.07 21.47 21.22
CA TRP A 153 -7.37 21.17 22.61
C TRP A 153 -6.46 21.93 23.57
N ARG A 154 -5.15 21.97 23.29
CA ARG A 154 -4.18 22.74 24.06
C ARG A 154 -4.50 24.24 24.04
N LYS A 155 -4.81 24.80 22.86
CA LYS A 155 -5.21 26.22 22.72
C LYS A 155 -6.47 26.54 23.53
N ARG A 156 -7.50 25.69 23.45
CA ARG A 156 -8.74 25.83 24.24
C ARG A 156 -8.47 25.82 25.75
N LYS A 157 -7.60 24.91 26.22
CA LYS A 157 -7.21 24.83 27.64
C LYS A 157 -6.50 26.11 28.11
N LEU A 158 -5.60 26.66 27.30
CA LEU A 158 -4.87 27.89 27.61
C LEU A 158 -5.80 29.12 27.62
N ALA A 159 -6.70 29.25 26.65
CA ALA A 159 -7.67 30.34 26.59
C ALA A 159 -8.59 30.32 27.82
N ALA A 160 -9.15 29.16 28.18
CA ALA A 160 -9.98 29.02 29.38
C ALA A 160 -9.25 29.43 30.67
N ALA A 161 -7.95 29.16 30.77
CA ALA A 161 -7.13 29.59 31.90
C ALA A 161 -6.93 31.12 31.93
N GLN A 162 -6.75 31.76 30.78
CA GLN A 162 -6.63 33.22 30.67
C GLN A 162 -7.95 33.92 31.01
N TYR A 163 -9.09 33.43 30.51
CA TYR A 163 -10.41 33.96 30.86
C TYR A 163 -10.66 33.92 32.37
N ARG A 164 -10.30 32.81 33.05
CA ARG A 164 -10.40 32.72 34.51
C ARG A 164 -9.53 33.74 35.24
N ARG A 165 -8.33 34.06 34.71
CA ARG A 165 -7.45 35.08 35.30
C ARG A 165 -8.04 36.49 35.16
N MET A 166 -8.68 36.80 34.04
CA MET A 166 -9.36 38.08 33.83
C MET A 166 -10.62 38.20 34.69
N ALA A 167 -11.46 37.17 34.73
CA ALA A 167 -12.67 37.15 35.56
C ALA A 167 -12.36 37.37 37.05
N ARG A 168 -11.28 36.76 37.56
CA ARG A 168 -10.83 36.96 38.94
C ARG A 168 -10.41 38.41 39.24
N ARG A 169 -9.93 39.16 38.25
CA ARG A 169 -9.57 40.59 38.42
C ARG A 169 -10.79 41.50 38.46
N ILE A 170 -11.92 41.10 37.88
CA ILE A 170 -13.15 41.89 37.82
C ILE A 170 -14.07 41.59 39.03
N GLY A 171 -13.73 40.60 39.87
CA GLY A 171 -14.50 40.26 41.06
C GLY A 171 -15.80 39.50 40.79
N ILE A 172 -15.98 38.96 39.58
CA ILE A 172 -17.16 38.19 39.16
C ILE A 172 -16.94 36.68 39.42
N ALA A 173 -16.36 36.31 40.57
CA ALA A 173 -16.03 34.93 40.91
C ALA A 173 -16.83 34.44 42.11
#